data_AF-A0A3E1YFP2-F1
#
_entry.id   AF-A0A3E1YFP2-F1
#
_cell.length_a   1.000
_cell.length_b   1.000
_cell.length_c   1.000
_cell.angle_alpha   90.00
_cell.angle_beta   90.00
_cell.angle_gamma   90.00
#
_symmetry.space_group_name_H-M   'P 1'
#
loop_
_entity.id
_entity.type
_entity.pdbx_description
1 polymer ?
#
loop_
_entity_poly.entity_id
_entity_poly.type
_entity_poly.pdbx_seq_one_letter_code
_entity_poly.pdbx_strand_id
1 'polypeptide(L)'
;MKQVVNKIWKDPVWSKVISVGILGLITLLYNYITSLFNGSDFKIEFIKFWTFKIELWKVALLFIFLFAIFWFVTVIKKLRSYKYDPEILELDRQLFQKIRTVILPQDTIYHVKQSGFADGDFPMNLLFKVFEILNEDKKADFHFFNPQLNKKKNELLVAIQELRSITQECIFGVRGQKGMLGIPREWVHEQPERYRQAVDDTAIQEEIMLEAYDNFIREGRLILKV
;
A
#
# COMPACT_ATOMS: atom_id res chain seq x y z
N MET A 1 4.83 -14.19 -16.45
CA MET A 1 4.62 -12.97 -17.29
C MET A 1 4.56 -11.68 -16.47
N LYS A 2 3.71 -11.57 -15.44
CA LYS A 2 3.55 -10.33 -14.63
C LYS A 2 4.86 -9.80 -14.00
N GLN A 3 5.72 -10.68 -13.48
CA GLN A 3 7.01 -10.32 -12.87
C GLN A 3 8.04 -9.78 -13.89
N VAL A 4 8.10 -10.37 -15.10
CA VAL A 4 9.00 -9.93 -16.18
C VAL A 4 8.60 -8.55 -16.70
N VAL A 5 7.30 -8.33 -16.91
CA VAL A 5 6.74 -7.03 -17.32
C VAL A 5 7.02 -5.96 -16.25
N ASN A 6 6.84 -6.28 -14.97
CA ASN A 6 7.11 -5.35 -13.87
C ASN A 6 8.61 -4.99 -13.76
N LYS A 7 9.51 -5.96 -14.00
CA LYS A 7 10.96 -5.74 -14.02
C LYS A 7 11.39 -4.81 -15.17
N ILE A 8 10.83 -5.01 -16.37
CA ILE A 8 11.11 -4.16 -17.55
C ILE A 8 10.54 -2.75 -17.36
N TRP A 9 9.36 -2.63 -16.73
CA TRP A 9 8.75 -1.32 -16.43
C TRP A 9 9.49 -0.51 -15.37
N LYS A 10 10.15 -1.17 -14.41
CA LYS A 10 10.96 -0.50 -13.38
C LYS A 10 12.38 -0.18 -13.85
N ASP A 11 12.81 -0.74 -14.98
CA ASP A 11 14.12 -0.46 -15.58
C ASP A 11 14.13 0.97 -16.15
N PRO A 12 15.08 1.84 -15.74
CA PRO A 12 15.11 3.25 -16.13
C PRO A 12 15.39 3.48 -17.62
N VAL A 13 15.88 2.48 -18.34
CA VAL A 13 16.17 2.55 -19.79
C VAL A 13 15.04 1.92 -20.58
N TRP A 14 14.66 0.67 -20.28
CA TRP A 14 13.64 -0.06 -21.05
C TRP A 14 12.24 0.53 -20.91
N SER A 15 11.89 1.09 -19.75
CA SER A 15 10.62 1.81 -19.57
C SER A 15 10.48 3.01 -20.52
N LYS A 16 11.57 3.72 -20.80
CA LYS A 16 11.60 4.84 -21.74
C LYS A 16 11.45 4.35 -23.18
N VAL A 17 12.15 3.28 -23.56
CA VAL A 17 12.04 2.67 -24.89
C VAL A 17 10.60 2.24 -25.18
N ILE A 18 9.97 1.56 -24.22
CA ILE A 18 8.56 1.14 -24.33
C ILE A 18 7.64 2.35 -24.42
N SER A 19 7.87 3.38 -23.61
CA SER A 19 7.06 4.62 -23.65
C SER A 19 7.14 5.31 -25.01
N VAL A 20 8.32 5.41 -25.60
CA VAL A 20 8.51 5.96 -26.96
C VAL A 20 7.82 5.07 -28.00
N GLY A 21 7.89 3.75 -27.86
CA GLY A 21 7.18 2.80 -28.73
C GLY A 21 5.66 2.96 -28.66
N ILE A 22 5.09 3.13 -27.46
CA ILE A 22 3.66 3.40 -27.24
C ILE A 22 3.26 4.73 -27.87
N LEU A 23 4.03 5.79 -27.65
CA LEU A 23 3.78 7.11 -28.26
C LEU A 23 3.83 7.04 -29.80
N GLY A 24 4.76 6.27 -30.35
CA GLY A 24 4.84 6.00 -31.79
C GLY A 24 3.58 5.29 -32.31
N LEU A 25 3.15 4.22 -31.64
CA LEU A 25 1.92 3.49 -32.01
C LEU A 25 0.67 4.36 -31.92
N ILE A 26 0.53 5.17 -30.86
CA ILE A 26 -0.59 6.11 -30.69
C ILE A 26 -0.59 7.11 -31.85
N THR A 27 0.58 7.63 -32.23
CA THR A 27 0.72 8.56 -33.35
C THR A 27 0.29 7.92 -34.68
N LEU A 28 0.71 6.68 -34.95
CA LEU A 28 0.31 5.94 -36.14
C LEU A 28 -1.20 5.69 -36.18
N LEU A 29 -1.78 5.25 -35.05
CA LEU A 29 -3.22 4.99 -34.92
C LEU A 29 -4.05 6.26 -35.11
N TYR A 30 -3.65 7.36 -34.46
CA TYR A 30 -4.31 8.65 -34.61
C TYR A 30 -4.37 9.10 -36.07
N ASN A 31 -3.24 9.02 -36.78
CA ASN A 31 -3.16 9.41 -38.19
C ASN A 31 -3.94 8.47 -39.10
N TYR A 32 -3.97 7.17 -38.80
CA TYR A 32 -4.79 6.19 -39.53
C TYR A 32 -6.29 6.48 -39.37
N ILE A 33 -6.74 6.71 -38.14
CA ILE A 33 -8.14 7.08 -37.85
C ILE A 33 -8.50 8.39 -38.55
N THR A 34 -7.63 9.40 -38.46
CA THR A 34 -7.85 10.70 -39.10
C THR A 34 -7.92 10.57 -40.63
N SER A 35 -7.09 9.72 -41.23
CA SER A 35 -7.11 9.39 -42.66
C SER A 35 -8.44 8.75 -43.08
N LEU A 36 -9.00 7.85 -42.27
CA LEU A 36 -10.33 7.26 -42.51
C LEU A 36 -11.46 8.30 -42.42
N PHE A 37 -11.44 9.17 -41.41
CA PHE A 37 -12.46 10.21 -41.23
C PHE A 37 -12.42 11.29 -42.32
N ASN A 38 -11.23 11.66 -42.79
CA ASN A 38 -11.03 12.74 -43.75
C ASN A 38 -11.00 12.26 -45.21
N GLY A 39 -11.04 10.95 -45.46
CA GLY A 39 -10.95 10.37 -46.82
C GLY A 39 -9.61 10.64 -47.52
N SER A 40 -8.56 10.92 -46.77
CA SER A 40 -7.23 11.31 -47.26
C SER A 40 -6.22 10.18 -47.10
N ASP A 41 -5.12 10.20 -47.87
CA ASP A 41 -4.03 9.22 -47.73
C ASP A 41 -3.35 9.37 -46.35
N PHE A 42 -3.12 8.24 -45.67
CA PHE A 42 -2.39 8.14 -44.41
C PHE A 42 -1.05 8.90 -44.42
N LYS A 43 -0.30 8.82 -45.53
CA LYS A 43 1.00 9.51 -45.65
C LYS A 43 0.85 11.03 -45.53
N ILE A 44 -0.22 11.58 -46.09
CA ILE A 44 -0.51 13.02 -46.07
C ILE A 44 -0.84 13.45 -44.64
N GLU A 45 -1.71 12.72 -43.95
CA GLU A 45 -2.08 13.02 -42.57
C GLU A 45 -0.91 12.84 -41.59
N PHE A 46 -0.07 11.82 -41.80
CA PHE A 46 1.13 11.62 -41.02
C PHE A 46 2.15 12.77 -41.17
N ILE A 47 2.38 13.26 -42.39
CA ILE A 47 3.24 14.44 -42.62
C ILE A 47 2.62 15.69 -42.00
N LYS A 48 1.30 15.89 -42.13
CA LYS A 48 0.59 17.00 -41.49
C LYS A 48 0.75 16.98 -39.98
N PHE A 49 0.70 15.81 -39.35
CA PHE A 49 0.91 15.66 -37.91
C PHE A 49 2.31 16.11 -37.48
N TRP A 50 3.36 15.66 -38.18
CA TRP A 50 4.74 16.04 -37.85
C TRP A 50 5.08 17.50 -38.18
N THR A 51 4.39 18.09 -39.16
CA THR A 51 4.55 19.50 -39.54
C THR A 51 3.56 20.41 -38.83
N PHE A 52 2.72 19.85 -37.95
CA PHE A 52 1.72 20.58 -37.20
C PHE A 52 2.41 21.58 -36.26
N LYS A 53 2.23 22.86 -36.55
CA LYS A 53 2.74 23.94 -35.71
C LYS A 53 1.81 24.09 -34.51
N ILE A 54 2.22 23.54 -33.37
CA ILE A 54 1.54 23.82 -32.12
C ILE A 54 1.83 25.27 -31.75
N GLU A 55 0.78 26.07 -31.65
CA GLU A 55 0.90 27.43 -31.17
C GLU A 55 1.36 27.42 -29.71
N LEU A 56 2.48 28.08 -29.41
CA LEU A 56 3.13 28.07 -28.09
C LEU A 56 2.17 28.43 -26.94
N TRP A 57 1.17 29.30 -27.19
CA TRP A 57 0.18 29.68 -26.18
C TRP A 57 -0.70 28.51 -25.72
N LYS A 58 -0.98 27.51 -26.58
CA LYS A 58 -1.73 26.31 -26.20
C LYS A 58 -0.94 25.45 -25.22
N VAL A 59 0.37 25.33 -25.43
CA VAL A 59 1.27 24.62 -24.51
C VAL A 59 1.36 25.36 -23.17
N ALA A 60 1.50 26.69 -23.20
CA ALA A 60 1.51 27.51 -22.00
C ALA A 60 0.20 27.36 -21.19
N LEU A 61 -0.96 27.36 -21.86
CA LEU A 61 -2.25 27.11 -21.21
C LEU A 61 -2.35 25.73 -20.58
N LEU A 62 -1.83 24.68 -21.22
CA LEU A 62 -1.79 23.34 -20.64
C LEU A 62 -0.99 23.33 -19.34
N PHE A 63 0.19 23.96 -19.31
CA PHE A 63 1.00 24.06 -18.10
C PHE A 63 0.31 24.88 -17.01
N ILE A 64 -0.32 26.01 -17.35
CA ILE A 64 -1.09 26.81 -16.40
C ILE A 64 -2.25 26.00 -15.82
N PHE A 65 -2.95 25.22 -16.65
CA PHE A 65 -4.06 24.38 -16.23
C PHE A 65 -3.60 23.25 -15.28
N LEU A 66 -2.51 22.55 -15.63
CA LEU A 66 -1.92 21.52 -14.77
C LEU A 66 -1.44 22.12 -13.43
N PHE A 67 -0.83 23.32 -13.47
CA PHE A 67 -0.42 24.03 -12.27
C PHE A 67 -1.61 24.46 -11.41
N ALA A 68 -2.68 24.95 -12.03
CA ALA A 68 -3.92 25.32 -11.34
C ALA A 68 -4.57 24.10 -10.65
N ILE A 69 -4.61 22.94 -11.31
CA ILE A 69 -5.08 21.69 -10.71
C ILE A 69 -4.21 21.31 -9.52
N PHE A 70 -2.89 21.32 -9.67
CA PHE A 70 -1.96 20.99 -8.59
C PHE A 70 -2.15 21.92 -7.39
N TRP A 71 -2.24 23.22 -7.63
CA TRP A 71 -2.49 24.22 -6.59
C TRP A 71 -3.86 24.02 -5.92
N PHE A 72 -4.91 23.78 -6.70
CA PHE A 72 -6.25 23.51 -6.18
C PHE A 72 -6.29 22.28 -5.26
N VAL A 73 -5.63 21.19 -5.65
CA VAL A 73 -5.52 19.96 -4.82
C VAL A 73 -4.80 20.24 -3.50
N THR A 74 -3.71 21.00 -3.52
CA THR A 74 -2.94 21.32 -2.31
C THR A 74 -3.72 22.25 -1.37
N VAL A 75 -4.45 23.23 -1.91
CA VAL A 75 -5.31 24.14 -1.15
C VAL A 75 -6.48 23.40 -0.49
N ILE A 76 -7.17 22.52 -1.21
CA ILE A 76 -8.26 21.71 -0.63
C ILE A 76 -7.74 20.83 0.51
N LYS A 77 -6.57 20.21 0.35
CA LYS A 77 -5.96 19.40 1.42
C LYS A 77 -5.71 20.22 2.68
N LYS A 78 -5.25 21.47 2.53
CA LYS A 78 -5.01 22.39 3.65
C LYS A 78 -6.31 22.87 4.30
N LEU A 79 -7.34 23.17 3.50
CA LEU A 79 -8.65 23.61 3.98
C LEU A 79 -9.42 22.50 4.72
N ARG A 80 -9.21 21.23 4.37
CA ARG A 80 -9.77 20.07 5.10
C ARG A 80 -8.96 19.65 6.32
N SER A 81 -8.00 20.46 6.78
CA SER A 81 -7.27 20.13 8.00
C SER A 81 -8.23 20.06 9.18
N TYR A 82 -8.34 18.87 9.76
CA TYR A 82 -9.16 18.63 10.94
C TYR A 82 -8.66 19.50 12.09
N LYS A 83 -9.56 20.26 12.72
CA LYS A 83 -9.25 21.08 13.89
C LYS A 83 -9.71 20.33 15.13
N TYR A 84 -8.78 20.10 16.03
CA TYR A 84 -9.09 19.53 17.32
C TYR A 84 -9.74 20.54 18.25
N ASP A 85 -10.79 20.08 18.94
CA ASP A 85 -11.15 20.59 20.26
C ASP A 85 -10.21 19.96 21.32
N PRO A 86 -9.83 20.67 22.40
CA PRO A 86 -9.00 20.11 23.47
C PRO A 86 -9.50 18.78 24.06
N GLU A 87 -10.81 18.61 24.25
CA GLU A 87 -11.39 17.39 24.81
C GLU A 87 -11.22 16.21 23.85
N ILE A 88 -11.51 16.44 22.57
CA ILE A 88 -11.38 15.43 21.52
C ILE A 88 -9.90 15.05 21.32
N LEU A 89 -8.99 16.01 21.38
CA LEU A 89 -7.55 15.74 21.29
C LEU A 89 -7.10 14.79 22.40
N GLU A 90 -7.61 14.98 23.61
CA GLU A 90 -7.25 14.13 24.74
C GLU A 90 -7.82 12.71 24.60
N LEU A 91 -9.04 12.56 24.10
CA LEU A 91 -9.61 11.24 23.78
C LEU A 91 -8.79 10.50 22.72
N ASP A 92 -8.44 11.18 21.62
CA ASP A 92 -7.59 10.59 20.58
C ASP A 92 -6.19 10.23 21.14
N ARG A 93 -5.62 11.05 22.03
CA ARG A 93 -4.34 10.71 22.70
C ARG A 93 -4.45 9.48 23.58
N GLN A 94 -5.51 9.36 24.36
CA GLN A 94 -5.76 8.20 25.22
C GLN A 94 -5.91 6.93 24.39
N LEU A 95 -6.68 6.98 23.30
CA LEU A 95 -6.83 5.84 22.39
C LEU A 95 -5.50 5.47 21.73
N PHE A 96 -4.75 6.45 21.23
CA PHE A 96 -3.43 6.22 20.64
C PHE A 96 -2.46 5.59 21.64
N GLN A 97 -2.44 6.08 22.87
CA GLN A 97 -1.62 5.55 23.94
C GLN A 97 -2.02 4.12 24.31
N LYS A 98 -3.32 3.84 24.43
CA LYS A 98 -3.87 2.51 24.69
C LYS A 98 -3.41 1.52 23.61
N ILE A 99 -3.50 1.91 22.33
CA ILE A 99 -3.05 1.07 21.21
C ILE A 99 -1.56 0.76 21.33
N ARG A 100 -0.69 1.77 21.47
CA ARG A 100 0.78 1.57 21.42
C ARG A 100 1.41 1.00 22.69
N THR A 101 0.69 0.96 23.81
CA THR A 101 1.25 0.50 25.11
C THR A 101 0.55 -0.72 25.68
N VAL A 102 -0.73 -0.92 25.38
CA VAL A 102 -1.52 -2.02 25.94
C VAL A 102 -1.85 -3.04 24.85
N ILE A 103 -2.44 -2.62 23.73
CA ILE A 103 -2.98 -3.55 22.73
C ILE A 103 -1.87 -4.09 21.81
N LEU A 104 -1.07 -3.19 21.22
CA LEU A 104 0.09 -3.51 20.38
C LEU A 104 1.33 -2.79 20.94
N PRO A 105 1.89 -3.28 22.06
CA PRO A 105 3.11 -2.72 22.63
C PRO A 105 4.29 -2.80 21.64
N GLN A 106 5.19 -1.81 21.72
CA GLN A 106 6.38 -1.78 20.88
C GLN A 106 7.26 -3.03 21.01
N ASP A 107 7.32 -3.64 22.20
CA ASP A 107 8.07 -4.90 22.40
C ASP A 107 7.48 -6.04 21.59
N THR A 108 6.14 -6.17 21.54
CA THR A 108 5.45 -7.17 20.69
C THR A 108 5.84 -6.97 19.24
N ILE A 109 5.77 -5.75 18.73
CA ILE A 109 6.14 -5.43 17.35
C ILE A 109 7.63 -5.68 17.09
N TYR A 110 8.49 -5.36 18.04
CA TYR A 110 9.91 -5.63 17.94
C TYR A 110 10.19 -7.14 17.82
N HIS A 111 9.49 -7.98 18.60
CA HIS A 111 9.60 -9.42 18.48
C HIS A 111 9.16 -9.92 17.09
N VAL A 112 8.07 -9.39 16.54
CA VAL A 112 7.65 -9.73 15.18
C VAL A 112 8.71 -9.31 14.15
N LYS A 113 9.32 -8.12 14.29
CA LYS A 113 10.40 -7.66 13.40
C LYS A 113 11.65 -8.54 13.43
N GLN A 114 11.95 -9.17 14.56
CA GLN A 114 13.18 -9.95 14.74
C GLN A 114 13.02 -11.41 14.34
N SER A 115 11.84 -11.99 14.56
CA SER A 115 11.63 -13.44 14.43
C SER A 115 10.60 -13.81 13.37
N GLY A 116 9.75 -12.87 12.95
CA GLY A 116 8.64 -13.12 12.04
C GLY A 116 7.70 -14.23 12.51
N PHE A 117 6.73 -14.56 11.67
CA PHE A 117 5.93 -15.79 11.74
C PHE A 117 6.26 -16.74 10.57
N ALA A 118 6.96 -16.25 9.54
CA ALA A 118 7.38 -17.04 8.38
C ALA A 118 8.67 -17.87 8.60
N ASP A 119 9.60 -17.38 9.42
CA ASP A 119 10.99 -17.87 9.46
C ASP A 119 11.29 -18.93 10.54
N GLY A 120 10.29 -19.31 11.34
CA GLY A 120 10.51 -20.33 12.36
C GLY A 120 9.34 -20.54 13.32
N ASP A 121 9.65 -21.27 14.40
CA ASP A 121 8.70 -21.53 15.46
C ASP A 121 8.62 -20.29 16.37
N PHE A 122 7.41 -19.85 16.70
CA PHE A 122 7.19 -18.70 17.57
C PHE A 122 6.14 -18.98 18.64
N PRO A 123 6.13 -18.21 19.74
CA PRO A 123 5.17 -18.41 20.81
C PRO A 123 3.74 -18.03 20.39
N MET A 124 2.76 -18.89 20.66
CA MET A 124 1.35 -18.67 20.33
C MET A 124 0.80 -17.33 20.87
N ASN A 125 1.27 -16.90 22.04
CA ASN A 125 0.85 -15.64 22.65
C ASN A 125 1.27 -14.41 21.84
N LEU A 126 2.34 -14.49 21.04
CA LEU A 126 2.78 -13.39 20.19
C LEU A 126 1.73 -13.11 19.10
N LEU A 127 1.28 -14.16 18.42
CA LEU A 127 0.27 -14.08 17.37
C LEU A 127 -1.08 -13.59 17.92
N PHE A 128 -1.49 -14.11 19.07
CA PHE A 128 -2.74 -13.70 19.70
C PHE A 128 -2.73 -12.23 20.14
N LYS A 129 -1.59 -11.73 20.67
CA LYS A 129 -1.44 -10.31 20.98
C LYS A 129 -1.56 -9.43 19.73
N VAL A 130 -0.93 -9.82 18.63
CA VAL A 130 -1.04 -9.07 17.37
C VAL A 130 -2.49 -8.99 16.88
N PHE A 131 -3.25 -10.08 17.01
CA PHE A 131 -4.65 -10.13 16.57
C PHE A 131 -5.66 -9.57 17.57
N GLU A 132 -5.25 -9.25 18.79
CA GLU A 132 -6.15 -8.75 19.84
C GLU A 132 -6.84 -7.43 19.43
N ILE A 133 -6.12 -6.57 18.69
CA ILE A 133 -6.66 -5.29 18.21
C ILE A 133 -7.91 -5.45 17.34
N LEU A 134 -8.04 -6.56 16.60
CA LEU A 134 -9.21 -6.85 15.77
C LEU A 134 -10.48 -7.08 16.61
N ASN A 135 -10.33 -7.49 17.88
CA ASN A 135 -11.46 -7.60 18.80
C ASN A 135 -11.82 -6.24 19.40
N GLU A 136 -10.83 -5.40 19.69
CA GLU A 136 -11.06 -4.03 20.15
C GLU A 136 -11.81 -3.21 19.09
N ASP A 137 -11.52 -3.41 17.79
CA ASP A 137 -12.18 -2.70 16.69
C ASP A 137 -13.68 -2.96 16.56
N LYS A 138 -14.19 -4.02 17.18
CA LYS A 138 -15.64 -4.28 17.23
C LYS A 138 -16.39 -3.32 18.15
N LYS A 139 -15.68 -2.60 19.03
CA LYS A 139 -16.29 -1.65 19.96
C LYS A 139 -16.58 -0.33 19.24
N ALA A 140 -17.77 0.22 19.47
CA ALA A 140 -18.24 1.42 18.78
C ALA A 140 -17.37 2.67 19.08
N ASP A 141 -16.72 2.71 20.24
CA ASP A 141 -15.84 3.78 20.69
C ASP A 141 -14.37 3.60 20.26
N PHE A 142 -14.05 2.51 19.55
CA PHE A 142 -12.69 2.27 19.07
C PHE A 142 -12.42 2.99 17.75
N HIS A 143 -12.64 4.30 17.69
CA HIS A 143 -12.36 5.11 16.51
C HIS A 143 -11.72 6.44 16.89
N PHE A 144 -10.79 6.92 16.06
CA PHE A 144 -10.25 8.27 16.21
C PHE A 144 -11.22 9.29 15.63
N PHE A 145 -11.37 10.43 16.29
CA PHE A 145 -12.11 11.56 15.75
C PHE A 145 -11.36 12.21 14.60
N ASN A 146 -10.02 12.22 14.66
CA ASN A 146 -9.22 12.69 13.54
C ASN A 146 -9.30 11.72 12.35
N PRO A 147 -9.80 12.17 11.19
CA PRO A 147 -10.04 11.29 10.05
C PRO A 147 -8.76 10.74 9.43
N GLN A 148 -7.65 11.47 9.51
CA GLN A 148 -6.36 11.02 8.97
C GLN A 148 -5.76 9.93 9.86
N LEU A 149 -5.81 10.13 11.18
CA LEU A 149 -5.33 9.14 12.14
C LEU A 149 -6.22 7.89 12.13
N ASN A 150 -7.55 8.06 12.06
CA ASN A 150 -8.47 6.94 11.94
C ASN A 150 -8.23 6.13 10.66
N LYS A 151 -7.95 6.81 9.54
CA LYS A 151 -7.57 6.14 8.29
C LYS A 151 -6.30 5.29 8.48
N LYS A 152 -5.27 5.81 9.14
CA LYS A 152 -4.03 5.06 9.41
C LYS A 152 -4.25 3.87 10.32
N LYS A 153 -5.08 4.00 11.37
CA LYS A 153 -5.52 2.87 12.20
C LYS A 153 -6.21 1.80 11.35
N ASN A 154 -7.12 2.20 10.46
CA ASN A 154 -7.85 1.26 9.61
C ASN A 154 -6.93 0.55 8.59
N GLU A 155 -5.94 1.25 8.03
CA GLU A 155 -4.91 0.64 7.18
C GLU A 155 -4.14 -0.45 7.94
N LEU A 156 -3.77 -0.20 9.20
CA LEU A 156 -3.15 -1.19 10.09
C LEU A 156 -4.08 -2.38 10.36
N LEU A 157 -5.35 -2.14 10.68
CA LEU A 157 -6.33 -3.18 10.97
C LEU A 157 -6.56 -4.11 9.77
N VAL A 158 -6.63 -3.54 8.56
CA VAL A 158 -6.72 -4.31 7.32
C VAL A 158 -5.48 -5.19 7.16
N ALA A 159 -4.28 -4.64 7.32
CA ALA A 159 -3.04 -5.42 7.21
C ALA A 159 -2.98 -6.58 8.23
N ILE A 160 -3.40 -6.33 9.46
CA ILE A 160 -3.47 -7.37 10.51
C ILE A 160 -4.52 -8.44 10.17
N GLN A 161 -5.66 -8.04 9.59
CA GLN A 161 -6.72 -8.97 9.19
C GLN A 161 -6.28 -9.87 8.03
N GLU A 162 -5.54 -9.34 7.05
CA GLU A 162 -4.95 -10.13 5.96
C GLU A 162 -3.89 -11.12 6.48
N LEU A 163 -3.00 -10.64 7.35
CA LEU A 163 -2.04 -11.51 8.03
C LEU A 163 -2.75 -12.63 8.82
N ARG A 164 -3.83 -12.30 9.54
CA ARG A 164 -4.65 -13.31 10.23
C ARG A 164 -5.23 -14.34 9.27
N SER A 165 -5.74 -13.92 8.11
CA SER A 165 -6.31 -14.85 7.13
C SER A 165 -5.28 -15.88 6.68
N ILE A 166 -4.07 -15.43 6.33
CA ILE A 166 -3.00 -16.32 5.85
C ILE A 166 -2.51 -17.24 6.96
N THR A 167 -2.21 -16.67 8.13
CA THR A 167 -1.69 -17.45 9.26
C THR A 167 -2.67 -18.52 9.73
N GLN A 168 -3.99 -18.31 9.64
CA GLN A 168 -4.99 -19.34 9.95
C GLN A 168 -4.93 -20.57 9.02
N GLU A 169 -4.43 -20.41 7.80
CA GLU A 169 -4.35 -21.48 6.81
C GLU A 169 -3.03 -22.24 6.84
N CYS A 170 -1.94 -21.57 7.27
CA CYS A 170 -0.57 -22.09 7.14
C CYS A 170 0.18 -22.30 8.46
N ILE A 171 -0.30 -21.77 9.58
CA ILE A 171 0.40 -21.86 10.88
C ILE A 171 -0.31 -22.84 11.81
N PHE A 172 0.45 -23.80 12.34
CA PHE A 172 -0.04 -24.88 13.18
C PHE A 172 0.83 -25.06 14.43
N GLY A 173 0.32 -25.85 15.38
CA GLY A 173 1.08 -26.23 16.56
C GLY A 173 2.30 -27.08 16.21
N VAL A 174 3.46 -26.71 16.74
CA VAL A 174 4.71 -27.45 16.51
C VAL A 174 4.72 -28.73 17.34
N ARG A 175 4.95 -29.87 16.69
CA ARG A 175 4.96 -31.19 17.34
C ARG A 175 6.05 -31.25 18.42
N GLY A 176 5.65 -31.59 19.65
CA GLY A 176 6.56 -31.71 20.79
C GLY A 176 6.91 -30.40 21.49
N GLN A 177 6.42 -29.25 21.01
CA GLN A 177 6.62 -27.94 21.64
C GLN A 177 5.27 -27.30 22.01
N LYS A 178 4.87 -27.46 23.28
CA LYS A 178 3.59 -26.90 23.75
C LYS A 178 3.62 -25.38 23.71
N GLY A 179 2.62 -24.78 23.06
CA GLY A 179 2.48 -23.33 22.97
C GLY A 179 3.33 -22.66 21.89
N MET A 180 4.01 -23.44 21.05
CA MET A 180 4.73 -22.95 19.88
C MET A 180 3.91 -23.19 18.61
N LEU A 181 3.95 -22.21 17.72
CA LEU A 181 3.30 -22.21 16.42
C LEU A 181 4.35 -22.04 15.33
N GLY A 182 4.08 -22.53 14.13
CA GLY A 182 4.93 -22.32 12.97
C GLY A 182 4.34 -22.96 11.73
N ILE A 183 4.98 -22.71 10.59
CA ILE A 183 4.66 -23.40 9.34
C ILE A 183 5.18 -24.85 9.45
N PRO A 184 4.36 -25.88 9.16
CA PRO A 184 4.76 -27.27 9.34
C PRO A 184 6.01 -27.63 8.51
N ARG A 185 7.05 -28.11 9.20
CA ARG A 185 8.34 -28.42 8.54
C ARG A 185 8.27 -29.64 7.65
N GLU A 186 7.34 -30.55 7.93
CA GLU A 186 7.03 -31.70 7.07
C GLU A 186 6.64 -31.29 5.65
N TRP A 187 6.02 -30.11 5.47
CA TRP A 187 5.63 -29.63 4.15
C TRP A 187 6.83 -29.33 3.26
N VAL A 188 8.02 -29.10 3.81
CA VAL A 188 9.25 -28.94 3.02
C VAL A 188 9.50 -30.16 2.12
N HIS A 189 9.12 -31.35 2.60
CA HIS A 189 9.31 -32.61 1.88
C HIS A 189 8.02 -33.13 1.24
N GLU A 190 6.90 -33.00 1.93
CA GLU A 190 5.61 -33.54 1.47
C GLU A 190 4.92 -32.64 0.43
N GLN A 191 5.03 -31.32 0.59
CA GLN A 191 4.29 -30.31 -0.20
C GLN A 191 5.15 -29.04 -0.41
N PRO A 192 6.30 -29.13 -1.11
CA PRO A 192 7.30 -28.07 -1.15
C PRO A 192 6.81 -26.74 -1.74
N GLU A 193 5.89 -26.80 -2.73
CA GLU A 193 5.28 -25.59 -3.30
C GLU A 193 4.37 -24.89 -2.28
N ARG A 194 3.58 -25.66 -1.53
CA ARG A 194 2.71 -25.12 -0.47
C ARG A 194 3.53 -24.51 0.66
N TYR A 195 4.64 -25.15 1.05
CA TYR A 195 5.54 -24.60 2.05
C TYR A 195 6.14 -23.27 1.60
N ARG A 196 6.71 -23.22 0.39
CA ARG A 196 7.29 -21.98 -0.16
C ARG A 196 6.25 -20.86 -0.23
N GLN A 197 5.05 -21.17 -0.75
CA GLN A 197 3.98 -20.20 -0.80
C GLN A 197 3.57 -19.70 0.59
N ALA A 198 3.41 -20.60 1.56
CA ALA A 198 3.07 -20.22 2.93
C ALA A 198 4.12 -19.29 3.55
N VAL A 199 5.41 -19.59 3.38
CA VAL A 199 6.50 -18.74 3.88
C VAL A 199 6.47 -17.37 3.19
N ASP A 200 6.44 -17.34 1.85
CA ASP A 200 6.47 -16.10 1.06
C ASP A 200 5.25 -15.20 1.37
N ASP A 201 4.05 -15.77 1.34
CA ASP A 201 2.80 -15.03 1.59
C ASP A 201 2.75 -14.49 3.02
N THR A 202 3.21 -15.28 4.00
CA THR A 202 3.27 -14.86 5.41
C THR A 202 4.29 -13.74 5.61
N ALA A 203 5.49 -13.87 5.05
CA ALA A 203 6.54 -12.85 5.12
C ALA A 203 6.09 -11.52 4.47
N ILE A 204 5.41 -11.58 3.32
CA ILE A 204 4.87 -10.40 2.65
C ILE A 204 3.82 -9.70 3.52
N GLN A 205 2.86 -10.43 4.09
CA GLN A 205 1.84 -9.80 4.94
C GLN A 205 2.40 -9.27 6.26
N GLU A 206 3.42 -9.92 6.81
CA GLU A 206 4.16 -9.39 7.96
C GLU A 206 4.79 -8.05 7.64
N GLU A 207 5.51 -7.93 6.53
CA GLU A 207 6.15 -6.68 6.11
C GLU A 207 5.11 -5.57 5.94
N ILE A 208 3.99 -5.86 5.27
CA ILE A 208 2.88 -4.92 5.09
C ILE A 208 2.30 -4.47 6.44
N MET A 209 2.08 -5.41 7.36
CA MET A 209 1.57 -5.10 8.70
C MET A 209 2.54 -4.23 9.50
N LEU A 210 3.84 -4.55 9.46
CA LEU A 210 4.89 -3.80 10.13
C LEU A 210 5.02 -2.38 9.56
N GLU A 211 4.96 -2.22 8.24
CA GLU A 211 4.98 -0.92 7.59
C GLU A 211 3.73 -0.10 7.97
N ALA A 212 2.55 -0.73 7.97
CA ALA A 212 1.31 -0.06 8.39
C ALA A 212 1.38 0.39 9.86
N TYR A 213 1.97 -0.42 10.74
CA TYR A 213 2.16 -0.08 12.14
C TYR A 213 3.13 1.10 12.30
N ASP A 214 4.29 1.05 11.65
CA ASP A 214 5.29 2.12 11.71
C ASP A 214 4.71 3.45 11.17
N ASN A 215 3.93 3.37 10.09
CA ASN A 215 3.20 4.52 9.55
C ASN A 215 2.17 5.07 10.54
N PHE A 216 1.37 4.21 11.17
CA PHE A 216 0.40 4.62 12.19
C PHE A 216 1.07 5.31 13.38
N ILE A 217 2.16 4.75 13.90
CA ILE A 217 2.91 5.34 15.02
C ILE A 217 3.52 6.68 14.63
N ARG A 218 4.18 6.76 13.47
CA ARG A 218 4.81 7.99 12.99
C ARG A 218 3.80 9.12 12.81
N GLU A 219 2.70 8.85 12.10
CA GLU A 219 1.66 9.84 11.84
C GLU A 219 0.91 10.23 13.12
N GLY A 220 0.61 9.26 13.99
CA GLY A 220 -0.05 9.52 15.27
C GLY A 220 0.76 10.46 16.16
N ARG A 221 2.08 10.25 16.25
CA ARG A 221 2.98 11.15 16.99
C ARG A 221 3.01 12.57 16.42
N LEU A 222 3.05 12.70 15.10
CA LEU A 222 3.04 14.00 14.42
C LEU A 222 1.72 14.76 14.63
N ILE A 223 0.58 14.07 14.46
CA ILE A 223 -0.76 14.66 14.56
C ILE A 223 -1.08 15.04 16.02
N LEU A 224 -0.80 14.15 16.96
CA LEU A 224 -1.18 14.32 18.38
C LEU A 224 -0.11 15.06 19.20
N LYS A 225 1.09 15.24 18.64
CA LYS A 225 2.27 15.85 19.26
C LYS A 225 2.71 15.10 20.53
N VAL A 226 2.99 13.80 20.38
CA VAL A 226 3.38 12.85 21.46
C VAL A 226 4.58 11.95 21.13
#